data_AF-A0A9D1W9X1-F1
#
_entry.id   AF-A0A9D1W9X1-F1
#
_cell.length_a   1.000
_cell.length_b   1.000
_cell.length_c   1.000
_cell.angle_alpha   90.00
_cell.angle_beta   90.00
_cell.angle_gamma   90.00
#
_symmetry.space_group_name_H-M   'P 1'
#
loop_
_entity.id
_entity.type
_entity.pdbx_description
1 polymer ?
#
loop_
_entity_poly.entity_id
_entity_poly.type
_entity_poly.pdbx_seq_one_letter_code
_entity_poly.pdbx_strand_id
1 'polypeptide(L)'
;LKVKEGYLAYKNMLVYYVGRELKSYLEDHDLSALLALIEQGKGRKRKSFDNVGGMLVPQGEVKTLLKELKEGEIKSWDEMHARYFHWSEQYELYKLKHVVSIIWERFAADIDYQGNFLRDIFKEALRVKRWIVEGIEVSRGKDYSNPFRKMMYKDTQQMHDVLGDISQNAFIKEQKEDFYQWEESLNAILEVLNDE
;
A
#
# COMPACT_ATOMS: atom_id res chain seq x y z
N LEU A 1 -8.87 -8.47 17.96
CA LEU A 1 -9.25 -7.04 17.88
C LEU A 1 -10.71 -6.93 18.26
N LYS A 2 -11.15 -5.87 18.96
CA LYS A 2 -12.59 -5.60 19.02
C LYS A 2 -13.02 -5.04 17.66
N VAL A 3 -14.29 -5.25 17.32
CA VAL A 3 -14.81 -5.02 15.96
C VAL A 3 -14.59 -3.58 15.49
N LYS A 4 -14.73 -2.61 16.41
CA LYS A 4 -14.55 -1.19 16.13
C LYS A 4 -13.11 -0.84 15.76
N GLU A 5 -12.11 -1.30 16.51
CA GLU A 5 -10.71 -0.98 16.21
C GLU A 5 -10.27 -1.63 14.89
N GLY A 6 -10.75 -2.85 14.61
CA GLY A 6 -10.46 -3.52 13.33
C GLY A 6 -11.02 -2.76 12.13
N TYR A 7 -12.26 -2.28 12.23
CA TYR A 7 -12.88 -1.47 11.19
C TYR A 7 -12.12 -0.15 10.95
N LEU A 8 -11.73 0.54 12.02
CA LEU A 8 -10.95 1.79 11.91
C LEU A 8 -9.57 1.56 11.30
N ALA A 9 -8.87 0.49 11.73
CA ALA A 9 -7.59 0.11 11.14
C ALA A 9 -7.72 -0.18 9.63
N TYR A 10 -8.77 -0.89 9.22
CA TYR A 10 -9.05 -1.12 7.81
C TYR A 10 -9.28 0.19 7.03
N LYS A 11 -10.07 1.11 7.60
CA LYS A 11 -10.29 2.44 6.97
C LYS A 11 -8.98 3.21 6.82
N ASN A 12 -8.11 3.19 7.83
CA ASN A 12 -6.79 3.83 7.77
C ASN A 12 -5.92 3.22 6.68
N MET A 13 -5.82 1.89 6.63
CA MET A 13 -5.03 1.19 5.61
C MET A 13 -5.54 1.46 4.20
N LEU A 14 -6.86 1.61 4.02
CA LEU A 14 -7.44 1.95 2.73
C LEU A 14 -7.03 3.35 2.26
N VAL A 15 -7.07 4.35 3.14
CA VAL A 15 -6.64 5.73 2.81
C VAL A 15 -5.14 5.76 2.52
N TYR A 16 -4.34 5.09 3.34
CA TYR A 16 -2.90 4.97 3.12
C TYR A 16 -2.57 4.30 1.78
N TYR A 17 -3.26 3.21 1.45
CA TYR A 17 -3.11 2.53 0.16
C TYR A 17 -3.43 3.48 -1.00
N VAL A 18 -4.57 4.20 -0.95
CA VAL A 18 -4.93 5.18 -1.98
C VAL A 18 -3.85 6.25 -2.11
N GLY A 19 -3.46 6.91 -1.01
CA GLY A 19 -2.44 7.97 -1.04
C GLY A 19 -1.08 7.48 -1.54
N ARG A 20 -0.67 6.26 -1.18
CA ARG A 20 0.59 5.65 -1.64
C ARG A 20 0.62 5.48 -3.15
N GLU A 21 -0.41 4.89 -3.74
CA GLU A 21 -0.44 4.64 -5.17
C GLU A 21 -0.59 5.95 -5.97
N LEU A 22 -1.37 6.92 -5.47
CA LEU A 22 -1.47 8.24 -6.10
C LEU A 22 -0.13 8.98 -6.06
N LYS A 23 0.59 8.95 -4.93
CA LYS A 23 1.93 9.53 -4.82
C LYS A 23 2.88 8.88 -5.81
N SER A 24 2.89 7.54 -5.88
CA SER A 24 3.76 6.82 -6.83
C SER A 24 3.44 7.19 -8.28
N TYR A 25 2.17 7.37 -8.63
CA TYR A 25 1.80 7.84 -9.96
C TYR A 25 2.36 9.24 -10.27
N LEU A 26 2.38 10.13 -9.27
CA LEU A 26 2.92 11.49 -9.37
C LEU A 26 4.46 11.55 -9.43
N GLU A 27 5.17 10.43 -9.24
CA GLU A 27 6.63 10.39 -9.44
C GLU A 27 6.97 10.47 -10.93
N ASP A 28 6.10 9.95 -11.80
CA ASP A 28 6.29 9.89 -13.24
C ASP A 28 5.32 10.79 -14.04
N HIS A 29 4.31 11.37 -13.37
CA HIS A 29 3.24 12.14 -14.02
C HIS A 29 2.90 13.41 -13.22
N ASP A 30 2.34 14.40 -13.91
CA ASP A 30 1.89 15.63 -13.26
C ASP A 30 0.48 15.51 -12.64
N LEU A 31 0.08 16.54 -11.88
CA LEU A 31 -1.21 16.62 -11.22
C LEU A 31 -2.38 16.59 -12.22
N SER A 32 -2.22 17.23 -13.39
CA SER A 32 -3.26 17.25 -14.42
C SER A 32 -3.55 15.86 -14.97
N ALA A 33 -2.51 15.06 -15.22
CA ALA A 33 -2.63 13.67 -15.63
C ALA A 33 -3.30 12.82 -14.55
N LEU A 34 -2.98 13.05 -13.28
CA LEU A 34 -3.63 12.34 -12.17
C LEU A 34 -5.13 12.66 -12.08
N LEU A 35 -5.50 13.94 -12.15
CA LEU A 35 -6.90 14.36 -12.13
C LEU A 35 -7.68 13.80 -13.32
N ALA A 36 -7.07 13.79 -14.51
CA ALA A 36 -7.65 13.17 -15.70
C ALA A 36 -7.86 11.66 -15.51
N LEU A 37 -6.89 10.95 -14.92
CA LEU A 37 -7.00 9.52 -14.62
C LEU A 37 -8.17 9.23 -13.65
N ILE A 38 -8.31 10.06 -12.61
CA ILE A 38 -9.42 9.96 -11.66
C ILE A 38 -10.75 10.19 -12.37
N GLU A 39 -10.89 11.23 -13.20
CA GLU A 39 -12.13 11.52 -13.92
C GLU A 39 -12.49 10.43 -14.93
N GLN A 40 -11.53 9.89 -15.69
CA GLN A 40 -11.73 8.74 -16.58
C GLN A 40 -12.19 7.47 -15.82
N GLY A 41 -11.97 7.47 -14.51
CA GLY A 41 -12.42 6.45 -13.58
C GLY A 41 -13.88 6.53 -13.15
N LYS A 42 -14.59 7.59 -13.52
CA LYS A 42 -15.93 7.88 -13.01
C LYS A 42 -16.90 6.72 -13.23
N GLY A 43 -17.59 6.36 -12.15
CA GLY A 43 -18.53 5.24 -12.14
C GLY A 43 -17.89 3.85 -12.15
N ARG A 44 -16.55 3.72 -12.18
CA ARG A 44 -15.89 2.42 -12.02
C ARG A 44 -16.20 1.81 -10.65
N LYS A 45 -16.34 0.49 -10.66
CA LYS A 45 -16.51 -0.32 -9.45
C LYS A 45 -15.29 -1.21 -9.26
N ARG A 46 -14.96 -1.49 -8.00
CA ARG A 46 -13.86 -2.38 -7.65
C ARG A 46 -14.10 -3.76 -8.24
N LYS A 47 -13.07 -4.31 -8.88
CA LYS A 47 -13.03 -5.71 -9.29
C LYS A 47 -12.59 -6.56 -8.10
N SER A 48 -13.04 -7.82 -8.09
CA SER A 48 -12.47 -8.83 -7.21
C SER A 48 -11.12 -9.31 -7.75
N PHE A 49 -10.21 -9.66 -6.84
CA PHE A 49 -8.87 -10.15 -7.14
C PHE A 49 -8.67 -11.52 -6.50
N ASP A 50 -7.99 -12.41 -7.22
CA ASP A 50 -7.56 -13.71 -6.71
C ASP A 50 -6.04 -13.66 -6.47
N ASN A 51 -5.56 -14.36 -5.44
CA ASN A 51 -4.13 -14.53 -5.22
C ASN A 51 -3.61 -15.67 -6.10
N VAL A 52 -2.67 -15.35 -6.99
CA VAL A 52 -2.00 -16.30 -7.87
C VAL A 52 -0.51 -16.23 -7.56
N GLY A 53 0.01 -17.21 -6.80
CA GLY A 53 1.44 -17.30 -6.50
C GLY A 53 2.01 -16.11 -5.71
N GLY A 54 1.17 -15.41 -4.93
CA GLY A 54 1.56 -14.20 -4.19
C GLY A 54 1.20 -12.89 -4.89
N MET A 55 0.87 -12.92 -6.18
CA MET A 55 0.40 -11.75 -6.93
C MET A 55 -1.13 -11.65 -6.88
N LEU A 56 -1.68 -10.45 -6.70
CA LEU A 56 -3.11 -10.20 -6.79
C LEU A 56 -3.50 -9.91 -8.24
N VAL A 57 -4.31 -10.77 -8.84
CA VAL A 57 -4.72 -10.65 -10.25
C VAL A 57 -6.23 -10.45 -10.31
N PRO A 58 -6.77 -9.54 -11.16
CA PRO A 58 -8.21 -9.41 -11.30
C PRO A 58 -8.85 -10.74 -11.68
N GLN A 59 -9.90 -11.15 -10.97
CA GLN A 59 -10.53 -12.45 -11.16
C GLN A 59 -10.99 -12.71 -12.61
N GLY A 60 -11.32 -11.65 -13.36
CA GLY A 60 -11.63 -11.74 -14.79
C GLY A 60 -10.47 -12.29 -15.62
N GLU A 61 -9.24 -11.83 -15.35
CA GLU A 61 -8.03 -12.31 -16.03
C GLU A 61 -7.74 -13.78 -15.70
N VAL A 62 -7.92 -14.16 -14.44
CA VAL A 62 -7.76 -15.56 -14.00
C VAL A 62 -8.79 -16.45 -14.68
N LYS A 63 -10.05 -16.00 -14.78
CA LYS A 63 -11.11 -16.72 -15.51
C LYS A 63 -10.77 -16.88 -16.99
N THR A 64 -10.20 -15.86 -17.63
CA THR A 64 -9.72 -15.95 -19.01
C THR A 64 -8.64 -17.01 -19.15
N LEU A 65 -7.59 -16.97 -18.32
CA LEU A 65 -6.54 -18.00 -18.32
C LEU A 65 -7.11 -19.41 -18.16
N LEU A 66 -8.02 -19.62 -17.20
CA LEU A 66 -8.64 -20.93 -16.97
C LEU A 66 -9.48 -21.40 -18.16
N LYS A 67 -10.09 -20.47 -18.91
CA LYS A 67 -10.85 -20.78 -20.12
C LYS A 67 -9.92 -21.22 -21.24
N GLU A 68 -8.88 -20.45 -21.52
CA GLU A 68 -7.88 -20.73 -22.56
C GLU A 68 -7.16 -22.07 -22.32
N LEU A 69 -6.86 -22.40 -21.05
CA LEU A 69 -6.32 -23.72 -20.68
C LEU A 69 -7.29 -24.87 -20.99
N LYS A 70 -8.60 -24.68 -20.75
CA LYS A 70 -9.62 -25.70 -21.05
C LYS A 70 -9.86 -25.86 -22.55
N GLU A 71 -9.73 -24.77 -23.30
CA GLU A 71 -9.88 -24.76 -24.76
C GLU A 71 -8.60 -25.22 -25.48
N GLY A 72 -7.52 -25.44 -24.72
CA GLY A 72 -6.23 -25.88 -25.24
C GLY A 72 -5.51 -24.79 -26.03
N GLU A 73 -5.80 -23.51 -25.78
CA GLU A 73 -5.09 -22.37 -26.37
C GLU A 73 -3.73 -22.16 -25.70
N ILE A 74 -3.64 -22.42 -24.39
CA ILE A 74 -2.37 -22.51 -23.65
C ILE A 74 -2.01 -23.98 -23.50
N LYS A 75 -0.87 -24.37 -24.07
CA LYS A 75 -0.44 -25.77 -24.24
C LYS A 75 0.86 -26.10 -23.52
N SER A 76 1.54 -25.11 -22.96
CA SER A 76 2.84 -25.29 -22.31
C SER A 76 3.00 -24.47 -21.03
N TRP A 77 3.95 -24.89 -20.20
CA TRP A 77 4.38 -24.13 -19.03
C TRP A 77 4.98 -22.79 -19.40
N ASP A 78 5.69 -22.71 -20.53
CA ASP A 78 6.31 -21.47 -20.99
C ASP A 78 5.24 -20.41 -21.36
N GLU A 79 4.15 -20.83 -22.01
CA GLU A 79 3.01 -19.94 -22.30
C GLU A 79 2.29 -19.49 -21.02
N MET A 80 2.14 -20.38 -20.03
CA MET A 80 1.56 -20.04 -18.73
C MET A 80 2.45 -19.03 -17.98
N HIS A 81 3.77 -19.24 -17.98
CA HIS A 81 4.72 -18.29 -17.38
C HIS A 81 4.74 -16.96 -18.13
N ALA A 82 4.67 -16.94 -19.46
CA ALA A 82 4.55 -15.71 -20.23
C ALA A 82 3.30 -14.92 -19.83
N ARG A 83 2.16 -15.59 -19.60
CA ARG A 83 0.96 -14.94 -19.06
C ARG A 83 1.20 -14.36 -17.66
N TYR A 84 1.86 -15.11 -16.79
CA TYR A 84 2.17 -14.65 -15.45
C TYR A 84 3.10 -13.41 -15.45
N PHE A 85 4.14 -13.41 -16.29
CA PHE A 85 5.01 -12.25 -16.49
C PHE A 85 4.25 -11.04 -17.02
N HIS A 86 3.37 -11.25 -18.00
CA HIS A 86 2.53 -10.18 -18.50
C HIS A 86 1.66 -9.55 -17.39
N TRP A 87 1.06 -10.36 -16.52
CA TRP A 87 0.32 -9.81 -15.37
C TRP A 87 1.21 -9.03 -14.41
N SER A 88 2.46 -9.47 -14.21
CA SER A 88 3.43 -8.73 -13.40
C SER A 88 3.75 -7.37 -14.01
N GLU A 89 3.89 -7.27 -15.34
CA GLU A 89 4.09 -5.98 -16.04
C GLU A 89 2.88 -5.06 -15.90
N GLN A 90 1.67 -5.62 -15.86
CA GLN A 90 0.42 -4.87 -15.71
C GLN A 90 0.05 -4.55 -14.25
N TYR A 91 0.82 -5.04 -13.27
CA TYR A 91 0.41 -5.03 -11.87
C TYR A 91 0.22 -3.62 -11.31
N GLU A 92 1.12 -2.70 -11.64
CA GLU A 92 1.02 -1.29 -11.27
C GLU A 92 -0.27 -0.66 -11.81
N LEU A 93 -0.61 -0.94 -13.07
CA LEU A 93 -1.85 -0.48 -13.68
C LEU A 93 -3.09 -1.08 -13.01
N TYR A 94 -3.04 -2.34 -12.58
CA TYR A 94 -4.13 -2.95 -11.82
C TYR A 94 -4.35 -2.28 -10.47
N LYS A 95 -3.27 -1.97 -9.74
CA LYS A 95 -3.35 -1.22 -8.47
C LYS A 95 -3.96 0.16 -8.70
N LEU A 96 -3.50 0.91 -9.69
CA LEU A 96 -4.04 2.23 -10.02
C LEU A 96 -5.54 2.18 -10.38
N LYS A 97 -5.96 1.24 -11.23
CA LYS A 97 -7.38 1.05 -11.57
C LYS A 97 -8.22 0.70 -10.34
N HIS A 98 -7.67 -0.08 -9.40
CA HIS A 98 -8.35 -0.42 -8.15
C HIS A 98 -8.47 0.79 -7.22
N VAL A 99 -7.42 1.60 -7.08
CA VAL A 99 -7.41 2.85 -6.31
C VAL A 99 -8.43 3.85 -6.84
N VAL A 100 -8.46 4.06 -8.16
CA VAL A 100 -9.46 4.94 -8.80
C VAL A 100 -10.88 4.45 -8.53
N SER A 101 -11.11 3.14 -8.51
CA SER A 101 -12.42 2.59 -8.15
C SER A 101 -12.77 2.83 -6.67
N ILE A 102 -11.79 2.79 -5.77
CA ILE A 102 -11.98 3.14 -4.34
C ILE A 102 -12.34 4.63 -4.21
N ILE A 103 -11.66 5.51 -4.94
CA ILE A 103 -11.94 6.96 -4.95
C ILE A 103 -13.42 7.20 -5.26
N TRP A 104 -13.93 6.63 -6.35
CA TRP A 104 -15.34 6.80 -6.73
C TRP A 104 -16.35 6.07 -5.84
N GLU A 105 -15.97 5.00 -5.17
CA GLU A 105 -16.89 4.31 -4.25
C GLU A 105 -16.99 4.96 -2.88
N ARG A 106 -15.92 5.62 -2.42
CA ARG A 106 -15.82 6.08 -1.03
C ARG A 106 -15.72 7.59 -0.88
N PHE A 107 -15.07 8.25 -1.83
CA PHE A 107 -14.70 9.66 -1.72
C PHE A 107 -15.36 10.53 -2.80
N ALA A 108 -16.27 9.97 -3.60
CA ALA A 108 -16.88 10.69 -4.71
C ALA A 108 -17.55 12.02 -4.32
N ALA A 109 -18.06 12.13 -3.09
CA ALA A 109 -18.66 13.37 -2.58
C ALA A 109 -17.62 14.44 -2.21
N ASP A 110 -16.37 14.03 -1.98
CA ASP A 110 -15.27 14.90 -1.55
C ASP A 110 -14.42 15.36 -2.74
N ILE A 111 -14.56 14.73 -3.93
CA ILE A 111 -13.77 15.08 -5.11
C ILE A 111 -14.06 16.53 -5.54
N ASP A 112 -13.02 17.35 -5.51
CA ASP A 112 -12.99 18.66 -6.13
C ASP A 112 -11.89 18.75 -7.20
N TYR A 113 -12.10 19.65 -8.15
CA TYR A 113 -11.14 19.91 -9.23
C TYR A 113 -10.05 20.93 -8.82
N GLN A 114 -10.03 21.36 -7.57
CA GLN A 114 -9.06 22.31 -6.99
C GLN A 114 -7.95 21.59 -6.20
N GLY A 115 -7.97 20.25 -6.17
CA GLY A 115 -6.96 19.44 -5.49
C GLY A 115 -7.09 19.37 -3.96
N ASN A 116 -8.12 19.97 -3.34
CA ASN A 116 -8.28 19.92 -1.87
C ASN A 116 -8.53 18.47 -1.39
N PHE A 117 -9.32 17.72 -2.15
CA PHE A 117 -9.53 16.28 -1.99
C PHE A 117 -8.22 15.49 -1.92
N LEU A 118 -7.31 15.75 -2.87
CA LEU A 118 -6.01 15.06 -2.93
C LEU A 118 -5.14 15.45 -1.74
N ARG A 119 -5.16 16.73 -1.36
CA ARG A 119 -4.47 17.25 -0.19
C ARG A 119 -4.92 16.52 1.09
N ASP A 120 -6.21 16.34 1.28
CA ASP A 120 -6.77 15.63 2.43
C ASP A 120 -6.38 14.15 2.44
N ILE A 121 -6.42 13.49 1.27
CA ILE A 121 -5.94 12.10 1.14
C ILE A 121 -4.47 11.99 1.54
N PHE A 122 -3.60 12.87 1.02
CA PHE A 122 -2.17 12.79 1.28
C PHE A 122 -1.84 13.06 2.75
N LYS A 123 -2.48 14.05 3.38
CA LYS A 123 -2.35 14.32 4.81
C LYS A 123 -2.78 13.13 5.67
N GLU A 124 -3.93 12.53 5.34
CA GLU A 124 -4.39 11.35 6.08
C GLU A 124 -3.50 10.13 5.83
N ALA A 125 -3.03 9.92 4.60
CA ALA A 125 -2.09 8.85 4.28
C ALA A 125 -0.77 9.02 5.06
N LEU A 126 -0.28 10.25 5.23
CA LEU A 126 0.89 10.57 6.06
C LEU A 126 0.68 10.30 7.53
N ARG A 127 -0.46 10.73 8.07
CA ARG A 127 -0.86 10.40 9.44
C ARG A 127 -0.89 8.88 9.66
N VAL A 128 -1.40 8.12 8.69
CA VAL A 128 -1.45 6.65 8.78
C VAL A 128 -0.07 6.02 8.62
N LYS A 129 0.79 6.49 7.70
CA LYS A 129 2.17 5.97 7.57
C LYS A 129 2.95 6.18 8.87
N ARG A 130 2.82 7.35 9.50
CA ARG A 130 3.39 7.64 10.82
C ARG A 130 2.90 6.66 11.88
N TRP A 131 1.58 6.45 11.95
CA TRP A 131 0.98 5.48 12.87
C TRP A 131 1.49 4.04 12.65
N ILE A 132 1.73 3.64 11.41
CA ILE A 132 2.34 2.33 11.08
C ILE A 132 3.77 2.25 11.63
N VAL A 133 4.60 3.26 11.37
CA VAL A 133 6.00 3.29 11.83
C VAL A 133 6.08 3.26 13.36
N GLU A 134 5.30 4.09 14.04
CA GLU A 134 5.19 4.07 15.51
C GLU A 134 4.71 2.71 16.01
N GLY A 135 3.75 2.09 15.32
CA GLY A 135 3.28 0.74 15.61
C GLY A 135 4.36 -0.33 15.48
N ILE A 136 5.24 -0.21 14.47
CA ILE A 136 6.40 -1.08 14.28
C ILE A 136 7.36 -0.95 15.47
N GLU A 137 7.67 0.28 15.90
CA GLU A 137 8.54 0.52 17.05
C GLU A 137 7.98 -0.07 18.33
N VAL A 138 6.69 0.18 18.62
CA VAL A 138 6.02 -0.35 19.80
C VAL A 138 5.96 -1.88 19.75
N SER A 139 5.69 -2.47 18.57
CA SER A 139 5.63 -3.91 18.41
C SER A 139 6.99 -4.57 18.64
N ARG A 140 8.05 -4.03 18.02
CA ARG A 140 9.42 -4.51 18.19
C ARG A 140 9.95 -4.26 19.61
N GLY A 141 9.57 -3.15 20.25
CA GLY A 141 9.91 -2.87 21.64
C GLY A 141 9.38 -3.91 22.63
N LYS A 142 8.34 -4.67 22.28
CA LYS A 142 7.87 -5.79 23.10
C LYS A 142 8.88 -6.93 23.15
N ASP A 143 9.72 -7.10 22.13
CA ASP A 143 10.75 -8.14 22.15
C ASP A 143 11.76 -7.91 23.28
N TYR A 144 11.97 -6.64 23.65
CA TYR A 144 12.91 -6.20 24.69
C TYR A 144 12.28 -5.99 26.07
N SER A 145 10.98 -5.77 26.14
CA SER A 145 10.28 -5.45 27.39
C SER A 145 9.45 -6.60 27.95
N ASN A 146 9.04 -7.57 27.12
CA ASN A 146 8.14 -8.65 27.53
C ASN A 146 8.82 -9.64 28.50
N PRO A 147 8.29 -9.82 29.72
CA PRO A 147 8.86 -10.75 30.72
C PRO A 147 8.99 -12.20 30.24
N PHE A 148 8.04 -12.70 29.45
CA PHE A 148 8.07 -14.07 28.90
C PHE A 148 9.11 -14.24 27.79
N ARG A 149 9.52 -13.17 27.12
CA ARG A 149 10.63 -13.22 26.16
C ARG A 149 11.97 -13.13 26.91
N LYS A 150 12.02 -12.29 27.95
CA LYS A 150 13.21 -12.13 28.80
C LYS A 150 13.65 -13.41 29.50
N MET A 151 12.72 -14.26 29.95
CA MET A 151 13.05 -15.52 30.62
C MET A 151 13.83 -16.53 29.77
N MET A 152 13.88 -16.34 28.44
CA MET A 152 14.70 -17.16 27.55
C MET A 152 16.19 -16.82 27.62
N TYR A 153 16.52 -15.68 28.22
CA TYR A 153 17.88 -15.19 28.39
C TYR A 153 18.29 -15.27 29.85
N LYS A 154 19.56 -15.60 30.07
CA LYS A 154 20.19 -15.65 31.39
C LYS A 154 20.25 -14.27 32.06
N ASP A 155 20.52 -13.25 31.27
CA ASP A 155 20.63 -11.85 31.69
C ASP A 155 20.38 -10.90 30.50
N THR A 156 20.33 -9.60 30.79
CA THR A 156 20.13 -8.54 29.78
C THR A 156 21.27 -8.48 28.75
N GLN A 157 22.50 -8.83 29.15
CA GLN A 157 23.63 -8.81 28.23
C GLN A 157 23.48 -9.90 27.17
N GLN A 158 23.16 -11.13 27.56
CA GLN A 158 22.89 -12.22 26.63
C GLN A 158 21.70 -11.90 25.71
N MET A 159 20.66 -11.23 26.23
CA MET A 159 19.55 -10.76 25.41
C MET A 159 20.01 -9.76 24.34
N HIS A 160 20.86 -8.80 24.69
CA HIS A 160 21.40 -7.81 23.76
C HIS A 160 22.36 -8.44 22.75
N ASP A 161 23.16 -9.42 23.14
CA ASP A 161 24.06 -10.14 22.24
C ASP A 161 23.29 -10.94 21.17
N VAL A 162 22.11 -11.47 21.52
CA VAL A 162 21.25 -12.25 20.60
C VAL A 162 20.34 -11.35 19.74
N LEU A 163 19.68 -10.37 20.35
CA LEU A 163 18.69 -9.52 19.67
C LEU A 163 19.31 -8.27 19.04
N GLY A 164 20.53 -7.89 19.45
CA GLY A 164 21.08 -6.57 19.21
C GLY A 164 20.40 -5.50 20.05
N ASP A 165 20.93 -4.28 20.06
CA ASP A 165 20.28 -3.14 20.71
C ASP A 165 19.06 -2.68 19.91
N ILE A 166 17.94 -2.42 20.59
CA ILE A 166 16.71 -1.91 19.95
C ILE A 166 16.95 -0.61 19.18
N SER A 167 17.81 0.28 19.70
CA SER A 167 18.20 1.53 19.05
C SER A 167 19.00 1.30 17.77
N GLN A 168 19.59 0.12 17.62
CA GLN A 168 20.35 -0.30 16.45
C GLN A 168 19.56 -1.23 15.53
N ASN A 169 18.28 -1.47 15.82
CA ASN A 169 17.45 -2.34 14.98
C ASN A 169 17.36 -1.79 13.55
N ALA A 170 17.99 -2.49 12.60
CA ALA A 170 18.12 -2.05 11.22
C ALA A 170 16.76 -1.82 10.55
N PHE A 171 15.78 -2.69 10.82
CA PHE A 171 14.44 -2.56 10.28
C PHE A 171 13.71 -1.31 10.80
N ILE A 172 13.79 -1.00 12.10
CA ILE A 172 13.19 0.23 12.64
C ILE A 172 13.80 1.46 11.99
N LYS A 173 15.13 1.48 11.85
CA LYS A 173 15.84 2.60 11.19
C LYS A 173 15.40 2.76 9.74
N GLU A 174 15.36 1.66 8.98
CA GLU A 174 14.91 1.66 7.59
C GLU A 174 13.49 2.20 7.45
N GLN A 175 12.55 1.76 8.30
CA GLN A 175 11.16 2.23 8.25
C GLN A 175 11.02 3.71 8.63
N LYS A 176 11.86 4.22 9.53
CA LYS A 176 11.90 5.67 9.84
C LYS A 176 12.45 6.48 8.67
N GLU A 177 13.53 6.01 8.05
CA GLU A 177 14.13 6.66 6.89
C GLU A 177 13.12 6.72 5.73
N ASP A 178 12.49 5.58 5.40
CA ASP A 178 11.41 5.53 4.40
C ASP A 178 10.22 6.45 4.78
N PHE A 179 9.92 6.60 6.06
CA PHE A 179 8.91 7.55 6.50
C PHE A 179 9.33 9.00 6.23
N TYR A 180 10.56 9.39 6.59
CA TYR A 180 11.05 10.76 6.40
C TYR A 180 11.15 11.14 4.92
N GLN A 181 11.68 10.26 4.08
CA GLN A 181 11.75 10.50 2.63
C GLN A 181 10.36 10.65 2.01
N TRP A 182 9.41 9.84 2.47
CA TRP A 182 8.03 9.91 1.99
C TRP A 182 7.29 11.14 2.50
N GLU A 183 7.56 11.58 3.74
CA GLU A 183 7.06 12.83 4.31
C GLU A 183 7.58 14.05 3.53
N GLU A 184 8.88 14.11 3.27
CA GLU A 184 9.50 15.18 2.48
C GLU A 184 8.90 15.24 1.07
N SER A 185 8.83 14.10 0.38
CA SER A 185 8.26 14.02 -0.97
C SER A 185 6.78 14.42 -1.01
N LEU A 186 5.98 14.03 0.00
CA LEU A 186 4.59 14.48 0.07
C LEU A 186 4.45 15.95 0.41
N ASN A 187 5.31 16.52 1.26
CA ASN A 187 5.26 17.94 1.57
C ASN A 187 5.52 18.77 0.32
N ALA A 188 6.47 18.38 -0.54
CA ALA A 188 6.69 19.02 -1.83
C ALA A 188 5.44 18.95 -2.73
N ILE A 189 4.75 17.81 -2.79
CA ILE A 189 3.48 17.69 -3.53
C ILE A 189 2.39 18.58 -2.93
N LEU A 190 2.31 18.64 -1.60
CA LEU A 190 1.32 19.45 -0.89
C LEU A 190 1.56 20.95 -1.10
N GLU A 191 2.81 21.40 -1.22
CA GLU A 191 3.16 22.78 -1.55
C GLU A 191 2.65 23.16 -2.94
N VAL A 192 2.90 22.31 -3.95
CA VAL A 192 2.36 22.51 -5.32
C VAL A 192 0.83 22.57 -5.31
N LEU A 193 0.17 21.71 -4.53
CA LEU A 193 -1.28 21.72 -4.39
C LEU A 193 -1.84 22.96 -3.65
N ASN A 194 -1.01 23.73 -2.92
CA ASN A 194 -1.41 24.93 -2.20
C ASN A 194 -1.29 26.20 -3.07
N ASP A 195 -0.46 26.17 -4.10
CA ASP A 195 -0.14 27.32 -4.97
C ASP A 195 -1.04 27.42 -6.22
N GLU A 196 -1.86 26.40 -6.51
CA GLU A 196 -2.93 26.37 -7.52
C GLU A 196 -4.31 26.72 -6.93
#